data_AF-A0A2W6TMW8-F1
#
_entry.id   AF-A0A2W6TMW8-F1
#
_cell.length_a   1.000
_cell.length_b   1.000
_cell.length_c   1.000
_cell.angle_alpha   90.00
_cell.angle_beta   90.00
_cell.angle_gamma   90.00
#
_symmetry.space_group_name_H-M   'P 1'
#
loop_
_entity.id
_entity.type
_entity.pdbx_description
1 polymer ?
#
loop_
_entity_poly.entity_id
_entity_poly.type
_entity_poly.pdbx_seq_one_letter_code
_entity_poly.pdbx_strand_id
1 'polypeptide(L)'
;MTKNEGAARALPVQDARIYPRGGLDVLSRAEVARLRDASGGGMHELLRRCALAVLTSGSASDDPRAARDLYPDFDVQVTQQDRGVRIDLSNAPAVAFVDGEIIRGIAELLFSVVRDLAYMAIELGPEYASDLETSDGITNAVFGVLRNARILQPS
;
A
#
# COMPACT_ATOMS: atom_id res chain seq x y z
N MET A 1 15.42 15.80 41.76
CA MET A 1 15.72 16.53 40.50
C MET A 1 15.21 15.70 39.34
N THR A 2 14.07 16.14 38.81
CA THR A 2 13.44 15.63 37.60
C THR A 2 14.30 16.00 36.39
N LYS A 3 14.76 15.00 35.66
CA LYS A 3 15.10 15.14 34.24
C LYS A 3 14.12 14.28 33.47
N ASN A 4 12.99 14.88 33.12
CA ASN A 4 12.12 14.34 32.08
C ASN A 4 12.62 14.99 30.78
N GLU A 5 13.68 14.42 30.22
CA GLU A 5 14.20 14.82 28.91
C GLU A 5 13.22 14.31 27.85
N GLY A 6 12.67 15.23 27.07
CA GLY A 6 11.63 14.96 26.10
C GLY A 6 12.09 13.97 25.03
N ALA A 7 11.56 12.75 25.08
CA ALA A 7 11.42 11.94 23.89
C ALA A 7 10.43 12.66 22.97
N ALA A 8 10.88 13.00 21.75
CA ALA A 8 10.04 13.54 20.70
C ALA A 8 8.75 12.70 20.64
N ARG A 9 7.60 13.34 20.91
CA ARG A 9 6.34 12.63 21.12
C ARG A 9 5.95 11.97 19.80
N ALA A 10 6.22 10.67 19.66
CA ALA A 10 5.72 9.88 18.55
C ALA A 10 4.21 10.11 18.47
N LEU A 11 3.73 10.47 17.27
CA LEU A 11 2.30 10.66 17.07
C LEU A 11 1.56 9.37 17.43
N PRO A 12 0.29 9.44 17.86
CA PRO A 12 -0.45 8.23 18.22
C PRO A 12 -0.49 7.23 17.07
N VAL A 13 -0.24 5.97 17.39
CA VAL A 13 -0.23 4.85 16.45
C VAL A 13 -1.18 3.75 16.88
N GLN A 14 -1.60 2.93 15.92
CA GLN A 14 -2.47 1.79 16.14
C GLN A 14 -2.15 0.65 15.16
N ASP A 15 -2.12 -0.59 15.67
CA ASP A 15 -1.99 -1.80 14.84
C ASP A 15 -3.35 -2.25 14.30
N ALA A 16 -3.36 -2.86 13.12
CA ALA A 16 -4.59 -3.31 12.49
C ALA A 16 -4.40 -4.53 11.61
N ARG A 17 -5.49 -5.30 11.45
CA ARG A 17 -5.60 -6.37 10.46
C ARG A 17 -6.79 -6.09 9.57
N ILE A 18 -6.54 -5.97 8.28
CA ILE A 18 -7.55 -5.58 7.30
C ILE A 18 -7.74 -6.72 6.31
N TYR A 19 -9.00 -7.08 6.10
CA TYR A 19 -9.41 -8.09 5.13
C TYR A 19 -10.15 -7.38 3.99
N PRO A 20 -9.71 -7.55 2.72
CA PRO A 20 -10.39 -6.98 1.57
C PRO A 20 -11.82 -7.48 1.50
N ARG A 21 -12.73 -6.62 1.08
CA ARG A 21 -14.13 -6.99 0.79
C ARG A 21 -14.36 -6.94 -0.73
N GLY A 22 -15.22 -7.82 -1.22
CA GLY A 22 -15.53 -7.94 -2.65
C GLY A 22 -14.45 -8.68 -3.44
N GLY A 23 -14.50 -8.64 -4.77
CA GLY A 23 -13.58 -9.41 -5.63
C GLY A 23 -12.13 -8.88 -5.69
N LEU A 24 -11.72 -8.07 -4.72
CA LEU A 24 -10.34 -7.55 -4.53
C LEU A 24 -9.49 -8.49 -3.64
N ASP A 25 -10.05 -9.64 -3.28
CA ASP A 25 -9.47 -10.68 -2.43
C ASP A 25 -8.61 -11.69 -3.21
N VAL A 26 -8.68 -11.68 -4.54
CA VAL A 26 -7.96 -12.65 -5.39
C VAL A 26 -6.60 -12.07 -5.80
N LEU A 27 -5.57 -12.35 -5.00
CA LEU A 27 -4.18 -12.31 -5.45
C LEU A 27 -3.57 -13.72 -5.42
N SER A 28 -2.80 -14.05 -6.45
CA SER A 28 -2.06 -15.30 -6.52
C SER A 28 -0.89 -15.33 -5.54
N ARG A 29 -0.38 -16.53 -5.25
CA ARG A 29 0.80 -16.73 -4.39
C ARG A 29 2.02 -15.98 -4.90
N ALA A 30 2.19 -15.92 -6.23
CA ALA A 30 3.31 -15.25 -6.85
C ALA A 30 3.25 -13.72 -6.65
N GLU A 31 2.06 -13.13 -6.73
CA GLU A 31 1.88 -11.66 -6.55
C GLU A 31 2.13 -11.26 -5.10
N VAL A 32 1.59 -12.02 -4.14
CA VAL A 32 1.88 -11.80 -2.72
C VAL A 32 3.38 -11.98 -2.42
N ALA A 33 4.03 -12.99 -3.01
CA ALA A 33 5.46 -13.20 -2.82
C ALA A 33 6.29 -12.02 -3.35
N ARG A 34 5.96 -11.48 -4.53
CA ARG A 34 6.61 -10.28 -5.10
C ARG A 34 6.48 -9.05 -4.19
N LEU A 35 5.31 -8.85 -3.55
CA LEU A 35 5.10 -7.73 -2.62
C LEU A 35 5.92 -7.86 -1.32
N ARG A 36 6.10 -9.10 -0.84
CA ARG A 36 6.91 -9.38 0.36
C ARG A 36 8.40 -9.40 0.09
N ASP A 37 8.82 -9.44 -1.17
CA ASP A 37 10.23 -9.58 -1.50
C ASP A 37 10.99 -8.28 -1.19
N ALA A 38 11.48 -8.21 0.06
CA ALA A 38 12.36 -7.17 0.55
C ALA A 38 13.78 -7.32 -0.03
N SER A 39 14.10 -8.45 -0.70
CA SER A 39 15.48 -8.89 -0.90
C SER A 39 16.09 -8.51 -2.25
N GLY A 40 15.40 -7.72 -3.10
CA GLY A 40 15.99 -7.33 -4.39
C GLY A 40 15.42 -6.13 -5.12
N GLY A 41 14.21 -5.63 -4.82
CA GLY A 41 13.51 -4.69 -5.72
C GLY A 41 12.85 -3.46 -5.08
N GLY A 42 12.97 -3.24 -3.76
CA GLY A 42 12.37 -2.06 -3.10
C GLY A 42 10.83 -2.04 -3.08
N MET A 43 10.16 -3.12 -3.51
CA MET A 43 8.70 -3.18 -3.62
C MET A 43 8.00 -3.06 -2.26
N HIS A 44 8.53 -3.71 -1.23
CA HIS A 44 8.03 -3.56 0.13
C HIS A 44 8.15 -2.10 0.63
N GLU A 45 9.27 -1.44 0.38
CA GLU A 45 9.45 -0.03 0.75
C GLU A 45 8.53 0.90 -0.06
N LEU A 46 8.27 0.60 -1.33
CA LEU A 46 7.28 1.33 -2.14
C LEU A 46 5.86 1.14 -1.61
N LEU A 47 5.49 -0.10 -1.28
CA LEU A 47 4.22 -0.42 -0.63
C LEU A 47 4.09 0.34 0.69
N ARG A 48 5.12 0.33 1.53
CA ARG A 48 5.17 1.05 2.80
C ARG A 48 4.96 2.55 2.61
N ARG A 49 5.64 3.17 1.64
CA ARG A 49 5.45 4.61 1.34
C ARG A 49 4.03 4.93 0.88
N CYS A 50 3.50 4.16 -0.06
CA CYS A 50 2.14 4.37 -0.59
C CYS A 50 1.08 4.15 0.49
N ALA A 51 1.22 3.11 1.32
CA ALA A 51 0.32 2.84 2.43
C ALA A 51 0.36 3.97 3.48
N LEU A 52 1.55 4.46 3.82
CA LEU A 52 1.69 5.56 4.77
C LEU A 52 1.05 6.85 4.25
N ALA A 53 1.20 7.16 2.96
CA ALA A 53 0.52 8.29 2.33
C ALA A 53 -1.00 8.15 2.40
N VAL A 54 -1.55 6.96 2.13
CA VAL A 54 -2.98 6.68 2.27
C VAL A 54 -3.45 6.86 3.72
N LEU A 55 -2.72 6.33 4.70
CA LEU A 55 -3.07 6.40 6.13
C LEU A 55 -2.99 7.83 6.70
N THR A 56 -2.21 8.71 6.07
CA THR A 56 -2.06 10.12 6.46
C THR A 56 -2.90 11.07 5.58
N SER A 57 -3.79 10.51 4.75
CA SER A 57 -4.73 11.29 3.94
C SER A 57 -5.59 12.17 4.85
N GLY A 58 -5.57 13.48 4.61
CA GLY A 58 -6.26 14.46 5.46
C GLY A 58 -5.39 15.06 6.56
N SER A 59 -4.11 14.70 6.65
CA SER A 59 -3.15 15.46 7.45
C SER A 59 -2.86 16.83 6.81
N ALA A 60 -2.51 17.83 7.62
CA ALA A 60 -2.23 19.19 7.14
C ALA A 60 -0.87 19.31 6.41
N SER A 61 -0.06 18.25 6.39
CA SER A 61 1.25 18.23 5.77
C SER A 61 1.17 17.61 4.38
N ASP A 62 1.63 18.35 3.37
CA ASP A 62 1.73 17.88 1.97
C ASP A 62 3.14 17.35 1.63
N ASP A 63 4.07 17.34 2.60
CA ASP A 63 5.40 16.76 2.41
C ASP A 63 5.39 15.24 2.70
N PRO A 64 5.61 14.37 1.69
CA PRO A 64 5.66 12.92 1.89
C PRO A 64 6.84 12.46 2.75
N ARG A 65 7.88 13.28 2.92
CA ARG A 65 9.01 12.98 3.81
C ARG A 65 8.63 13.18 5.27
N ALA A 66 7.83 14.21 5.56
CA ALA A 66 7.38 14.50 6.92
C ALA A 66 6.59 13.32 7.51
N ALA A 67 5.73 12.65 6.73
CA ALA A 67 5.01 11.47 7.20
C ALA A 67 5.96 10.32 7.60
N ARG A 68 7.04 10.10 6.84
CA ARG A 68 8.04 9.06 7.14
C ARG A 68 8.83 9.37 8.41
N ASP A 69 9.17 10.64 8.62
CA ASP A 69 9.90 11.09 9.82
C ASP A 69 9.02 11.02 11.08
N LEU A 70 7.71 11.25 10.93
CA LEU A 70 6.72 11.14 12.00
C LEU A 70 6.39 9.69 12.37
N TYR A 71 6.50 8.77 11.42
CA TYR A 71 6.17 7.35 11.58
C TYR A 71 7.33 6.45 11.09
N PRO A 72 8.52 6.54 11.71
CA PRO A 72 9.69 5.77 11.28
C PRO A 72 9.49 4.27 11.44
N ASP A 73 8.71 3.87 12.46
CA ASP A 73 8.46 2.46 12.81
C ASP A 73 7.19 1.88 12.17
N PHE A 74 6.47 2.66 11.33
CA PHE A 74 5.34 2.14 10.57
C PHE A 74 5.80 1.02 9.64
N ASP A 75 5.05 -0.08 9.59
CA ASP A 75 5.26 -1.13 8.59
C ASP A 75 3.92 -1.73 8.12
N VAL A 76 3.95 -2.34 6.94
CA VAL A 76 2.81 -2.99 6.30
C VAL A 76 3.22 -4.31 5.66
N GLN A 77 2.47 -5.37 5.98
CA GLN A 77 2.71 -6.70 5.45
C GLN A 77 1.48 -7.24 4.77
N VAL A 78 1.69 -7.88 3.61
CA VAL A 78 0.64 -8.53 2.83
C VAL A 78 0.85 -10.03 2.93
N THR A 79 -0.15 -10.73 3.46
CA THR A 79 -0.11 -12.19 3.59
C THR A 79 -1.28 -12.82 2.85
N GLN A 80 -1.04 -14.02 2.31
CA GLN A 80 -2.11 -14.82 1.73
C GLN A 80 -2.77 -15.66 2.81
N GLN A 81 -4.08 -15.79 2.73
CA GLN A 81 -4.95 -16.60 3.60
C GLN A 81 -5.84 -17.48 2.71
N ASP A 82 -6.51 -18.47 3.32
CA ASP A 82 -7.37 -19.41 2.57
C ASP A 82 -8.52 -18.73 1.79
N ARG A 83 -8.91 -17.51 2.20
CA ARG A 83 -9.97 -16.70 1.59
C ARG A 83 -9.47 -15.38 1.01
N GLY A 84 -8.22 -15.36 0.54
CA GLY A 84 -7.67 -14.20 -0.17
C GLY A 84 -6.50 -13.56 0.56
N VAL A 85 -6.47 -12.24 0.60
CA VAL A 85 -5.33 -11.47 1.11
C VAL A 85 -5.65 -10.89 2.49
N ARG A 86 -4.65 -10.70 3.32
CA ARG A 86 -4.73 -9.93 4.57
C ARG A 86 -3.62 -8.88 4.57
N ILE A 87 -3.98 -7.66 4.96
CA ILE A 87 -3.03 -6.57 5.20
C ILE A 87 -2.87 -6.42 6.71
N ASP A 88 -1.66 -6.58 7.19
CA ASP A 88 -1.27 -6.34 8.58
C ASP A 88 -0.55 -4.99 8.64
N LEU A 89 -1.01 -4.09 9.51
CA LEU A 89 -0.40 -2.78 9.77
C LEU A 89 0.21 -2.79 11.17
N SER A 90 1.46 -2.35 11.29
CA SER A 90 2.11 -2.08 12.58
C SER A 90 2.49 -0.61 12.69
N ASN A 91 2.27 -0.03 13.87
CA ASN A 91 2.51 1.38 14.16
C ASN A 91 1.85 2.33 13.13
N ALA A 92 0.65 2.01 12.64
CA ALA A 92 -0.04 2.85 11.67
C ALA A 92 -0.54 4.16 12.31
N PRO A 93 -0.59 5.28 11.56
CA PRO A 93 -1.13 6.54 12.05
C PRO A 93 -2.54 6.40 12.63
N ALA A 94 -2.74 6.73 13.91
CA ALA A 94 -4.05 6.58 14.56
C ALA A 94 -5.15 7.47 13.94
N VAL A 95 -4.77 8.51 13.18
CA VAL A 95 -5.71 9.37 12.44
C VAL A 95 -6.53 8.60 11.39
N ALA A 96 -6.04 7.43 10.94
CA ALA A 96 -6.75 6.56 10.02
C ALA A 96 -7.89 5.76 10.67
N PHE A 97 -8.10 5.90 11.98
CA PHE A 97 -9.02 5.09 12.78
C PHE A 97 -10.07 5.95 13.49
N VAL A 98 -11.25 5.38 13.70
CA VAL A 98 -12.32 5.92 14.54
C VAL A 98 -12.77 4.81 15.48
N ASP A 99 -12.69 5.06 16.79
CA ASP A 99 -13.01 4.07 17.84
C ASP A 99 -12.26 2.74 17.69
N GLY A 100 -11.02 2.81 17.21
CA GLY A 100 -10.17 1.65 16.99
C GLY A 100 -10.44 0.89 15.68
N GLU A 101 -11.44 1.30 14.90
CA GLU A 101 -11.75 0.71 13.59
C GLU A 101 -11.19 1.59 12.47
N ILE A 102 -10.55 0.95 11.48
CA ILE A 102 -10.00 1.70 10.34
C ILE A 102 -11.14 2.32 9.51
N ILE A 103 -10.95 3.57 9.07
CA ILE A 103 -11.90 4.23 8.18
C ILE A 103 -12.04 3.41 6.90
N ARG A 104 -13.28 3.10 6.52
CA ARG A 104 -13.59 2.22 5.38
C ARG A 104 -12.93 2.66 4.07
N GLY A 105 -12.99 3.95 3.74
CA GLY A 105 -12.36 4.48 2.52
C GLY A 105 -10.84 4.32 2.53
N ILE A 106 -10.19 4.46 3.69
CA ILE A 106 -8.75 4.22 3.82
C ILE A 106 -8.43 2.75 3.59
N ALA A 107 -9.22 1.83 4.15
CA ALA A 107 -9.06 0.40 3.88
C ALA A 107 -9.20 0.09 2.38
N GLU A 108 -10.22 0.64 1.70
CA GLU A 108 -10.43 0.48 0.25
C GLU A 108 -9.25 1.02 -0.59
N LEU A 109 -8.68 2.16 -0.20
CA LEU A 109 -7.49 2.73 -0.84
C LEU A 109 -6.24 1.88 -0.60
N LEU A 110 -6.04 1.35 0.62
CA LEU A 110 -4.93 0.44 0.91
C LEU A 110 -4.99 -0.82 0.02
N PHE A 111 -6.19 -1.37 -0.21
CA PHE A 111 -6.36 -2.49 -1.13
C PHE A 111 -6.03 -2.11 -2.58
N SER A 112 -6.42 -0.90 -3.00
CA SER A 112 -6.10 -0.40 -4.35
C SER A 112 -4.58 -0.28 -4.54
N VAL A 113 -3.86 0.22 -3.53
CA VAL A 113 -2.38 0.28 -3.53
C VAL A 113 -1.78 -1.12 -3.68
N VAL A 114 -2.25 -2.09 -2.89
CA VAL A 114 -1.75 -3.47 -2.95
C VAL A 114 -2.00 -4.10 -4.33
N ARG A 115 -3.21 -3.94 -4.88
CA ARG A 115 -3.59 -4.44 -6.21
C ARG A 115 -2.69 -3.86 -7.32
N ASP A 116 -2.50 -2.54 -7.32
CA ASP A 116 -1.78 -1.86 -8.40
C ASP A 116 -0.27 -2.18 -8.33
N LEU A 117 0.30 -2.26 -7.12
CA LEU A 117 1.69 -2.69 -6.95
C LEU A 117 1.91 -4.16 -7.33
N ALA A 118 0.99 -5.05 -6.95
CA ALA A 118 1.04 -6.46 -7.33
C ALA A 118 1.04 -6.62 -8.87
N TYR A 119 0.14 -5.90 -9.54
CA TYR A 119 0.05 -5.90 -11.00
C TYR A 119 1.34 -5.37 -11.65
N MET A 120 1.83 -4.21 -11.20
CA MET A 120 3.06 -3.64 -11.76
C MET A 120 4.29 -4.52 -11.53
N ALA A 121 4.39 -5.18 -10.37
CA ALA A 121 5.51 -6.06 -10.05
C ALA A 121 5.62 -7.29 -10.97
N ILE A 122 4.52 -7.68 -11.62
CA ILE A 122 4.46 -8.86 -12.49
C ILE A 122 4.43 -8.44 -13.95
N GLU A 123 3.49 -7.57 -14.33
CA GLU A 123 3.15 -7.27 -15.72
C GLU A 123 3.98 -6.10 -16.29
N LEU A 124 4.65 -5.33 -15.42
CA LEU A 124 5.48 -4.18 -15.79
C LEU A 124 6.89 -4.31 -15.20
N GLY A 125 7.28 -5.55 -14.87
CA GLY A 125 8.63 -5.87 -14.41
C GLY A 125 9.69 -5.65 -15.51
N PRO A 126 10.98 -5.85 -15.18
CA PRO A 126 12.09 -5.65 -16.12
C PRO A 126 11.95 -6.41 -17.45
N GLU A 127 11.24 -7.54 -17.42
CA GLU A 127 10.96 -8.39 -18.58
C GLU A 127 10.04 -7.71 -19.62
N TYR A 128 9.24 -6.72 -19.20
CA TYR A 128 8.31 -5.96 -20.06
C TYR A 128 8.77 -4.51 -20.31
N ALA A 129 9.98 -4.16 -19.86
CA ALA A 129 10.49 -2.79 -19.96
C ALA A 129 10.63 -2.31 -21.41
N SER A 130 10.94 -3.22 -22.35
CA SER A 130 11.03 -2.91 -23.78
C SER A 130 9.70 -2.49 -24.39
N ASP A 131 8.58 -3.00 -23.86
CA ASP A 131 7.25 -2.63 -24.36
C ASP A 131 6.94 -1.16 -24.04
N LEU A 132 7.51 -0.63 -22.96
CA LEU A 132 7.35 0.77 -22.54
C LEU A 132 8.19 1.76 -23.34
N GLU A 133 9.02 1.31 -24.29
CA GLU A 133 9.81 2.19 -25.17
C GLU A 133 9.00 2.72 -26.37
N THR A 134 7.78 2.22 -26.57
CA THR A 134 6.91 2.60 -27.70
C THR A 134 5.60 3.26 -27.22
N SER A 135 5.06 4.17 -28.02
CA SER A 135 3.76 4.82 -27.73
C SER A 135 2.62 3.80 -27.60
N ASP A 136 2.63 2.77 -28.44
CA ASP A 136 1.61 1.71 -28.44
C ASP A 136 1.73 0.85 -27.18
N GLY A 137 2.96 0.47 -26.79
CA GLY A 137 3.16 -0.32 -25.58
C GLY A 137 2.86 0.45 -24.30
N ILE A 138 3.18 1.75 -24.21
CA ILE A 138 2.75 2.61 -23.09
C ILE A 138 1.21 2.65 -23.01
N THR A 139 0.53 2.79 -24.14
CA THR A 139 -0.94 2.83 -24.20
C THR A 139 -1.55 1.51 -23.70
N ASN A 140 -1.00 0.39 -24.15
CA ASN A 140 -1.43 -0.95 -23.72
C ASN A 140 -1.17 -1.18 -22.23
N ALA A 141 -0.03 -0.71 -21.71
CA ALA A 141 0.29 -0.79 -20.28
C ALA A 141 -0.72 0.00 -19.44
N VAL A 142 -1.02 1.25 -19.81
CA VAL A 142 -2.03 2.06 -19.13
C VAL A 142 -3.39 1.37 -19.17
N PHE A 143 -3.81 0.88 -20.34
CA PHE A 143 -5.06 0.11 -20.47
C PHE A 143 -5.07 -1.12 -19.53
N GLY A 144 -3.96 -1.86 -19.45
CA GLY A 144 -3.80 -3.01 -18.57
C GLY A 144 -4.02 -2.67 -17.10
N VAL A 145 -3.40 -1.60 -16.61
CA VAL A 145 -3.57 -1.09 -15.25
C VAL A 145 -5.04 -0.72 -14.97
N LEU A 146 -5.68 0.05 -15.85
CA LEU A 146 -7.07 0.48 -15.67
C LEU A 146 -8.06 -0.70 -15.74
N ARG A 147 -7.80 -1.67 -16.61
CA ARG A 147 -8.57 -2.92 -16.70
C ARG A 147 -8.44 -3.72 -15.40
N ASN A 148 -7.23 -3.88 -14.88
CA ASN A 148 -6.97 -4.56 -13.61
C ASN A 148 -7.64 -3.85 -12.43
N ALA A 149 -7.68 -2.50 -12.47
CA ALA A 149 -8.40 -1.69 -11.51
C ALA A 149 -9.93 -1.77 -11.61
N ARG A 150 -10.47 -2.46 -12.62
CA ARG A 150 -11.91 -2.64 -12.90
C ARG A 150 -12.67 -1.32 -13.10
N ILE A 151 -11.99 -0.28 -13.56
CA ILE A 151 -12.62 1.00 -13.84
C ILE A 151 -13.19 1.09 -15.27
N LEU A 152 -12.72 0.21 -16.17
CA LEU A 152 -13.20 0.13 -17.54
C LEU A 152 -14.53 -0.65 -17.57
N GLN A 153 -15.63 0.05 -17.83
CA GLN A 153 -16.96 -0.54 -17.94
C GLN A 153 -17.32 -0.71 -19.43
N PRO A 154 -17.47 -1.96 -19.92
CA PRO A 154 -18.02 -2.19 -21.25
C PRO A 154 -19.50 -1.75 -21.26
N SER A 155 -19.88 -1.03 -22.32
CA SER A 155 -21.26 -0.62 -22.60
C SER A 155 -22.17 -1.80 -22.90
#